data_AF-A0A3M6VR60-F1
#
_entry.id   AF-A0A3M6VR60-F1
#
_cell.length_a   1.000
_cell.length_b   1.000
_cell.length_c   1.000
_cell.angle_alpha   90.00
_cell.angle_beta   90.00
_cell.angle_gamma   90.00
#
_symmetry.space_group_name_H-M   'P 1'
#
loop_
_entity.id
_entity.type
_entity.pdbx_description
1 polymer ?
#
loop_
_entity_poly.entity_id
_entity_poly.type
_entity_poly.pdbx_seq_one_letter_code
_entity_poly.pdbx_strand_id
1 'polypeptide(L)'
;MQQVVHRLVSPLVSLLASFLFIHLHAQQQQEIMIVSGLETPVPILTDTLSSMSDLFTQYLPTDLLSSPINVSEIARVLSQSPDWSVIGFALEDAIVVTFQCFKLWTSFFLLLAVPILQALAVLGEMALPHVLMLVKIGADYVSKMEPLYQAILAFTMLFILVCVRKGYVHKARVQYMRSRRQMELRYRAFVASLSAKWRVVAILLPHGLFFALSFEALYWLPESSTNVLSSDALFGLLSVGYPLLRSIRVIRQKRLYSKHTKSTFPASRPKNTSKMIKKLDNLTIPDYKWRSYEACLKYWIIWSLAVCLIGMVTLFLPTFLTSFFTMPLQWCNIFLVWMHSPFTRGDIALYSLLSPLISPYANRIHEREATINVETEEKTNFLMRILVSFRVVPERHVHLAKDLWSQGPALFGLFFMFTPGFVASRGCSLMGFGFPAYVTIGVLSEKRTRRYEWWLAYFSIAVTADYFITAIGREIGWLPLFYHVKLLMMMWLQFPYFQGAERIFNAIFSSVFIVPECKEE
;
A
#
# COMPACT_ATOMS: atom_id res chain seq x y z
N MET A 1 -30.91 18.77 -28.87
CA MET A 1 -30.14 18.59 -30.13
C MET A 1 -28.61 18.67 -29.92
N GLN A 2 -28.07 19.54 -29.05
CA GLN A 2 -26.63 19.61 -28.73
C GLN A 2 -26.05 18.35 -28.03
N GLN A 3 -26.83 17.60 -27.25
CA GLN A 3 -26.35 16.37 -26.59
C GLN A 3 -26.17 15.17 -27.53
N VAL A 4 -26.85 15.16 -28.69
CA VAL A 4 -26.68 14.11 -29.71
C VAL A 4 -25.43 14.38 -30.55
N VAL A 5 -25.16 15.66 -30.82
CA VAL A 5 -23.92 16.09 -31.51
C VAL A 5 -22.68 15.75 -30.67
N HIS A 6 -22.69 15.96 -29.36
CA HIS A 6 -21.53 15.64 -28.51
C HIS A 6 -21.27 14.12 -28.35
N ARG A 7 -22.31 13.27 -28.51
CA ARG A 7 -22.15 11.80 -28.45
C ARG A 7 -21.71 11.19 -29.78
N LEU A 8 -22.00 11.84 -30.92
CA LEU A 8 -21.52 11.40 -32.24
C LEU A 8 -20.13 11.95 -32.59
N VAL A 9 -19.73 13.09 -32.04
CA VAL A 9 -18.40 13.68 -32.30
C VAL A 9 -17.28 12.85 -31.65
N SER A 10 -17.51 12.18 -30.51
CA SER A 10 -16.48 11.34 -29.87
C SER A 10 -16.05 10.10 -30.69
N PRO A 11 -16.95 9.30 -31.28
CA PRO A 11 -16.55 8.19 -32.15
C PRO A 11 -16.01 8.68 -33.51
N LEU A 12 -16.48 9.82 -34.02
CA LEU A 12 -15.98 10.39 -35.29
C LEU A 12 -14.55 10.94 -35.17
N VAL A 13 -14.20 11.53 -34.01
CA VAL A 13 -12.83 11.97 -33.69
C VAL A 13 -11.91 10.76 -33.46
N SER A 14 -12.42 9.66 -32.87
CA SER A 14 -11.70 8.40 -32.74
C SER A 14 -11.45 7.71 -34.10
N LEU A 15 -12.42 7.76 -35.01
CA LEU A 15 -12.29 7.27 -36.39
C LEU A 15 -11.36 8.14 -37.25
N LEU A 16 -11.41 9.47 -37.10
CA LEU A 16 -10.47 10.38 -37.75
C LEU A 16 -9.03 10.21 -37.23
N ALA A 17 -8.85 9.95 -35.93
CA ALA A 17 -7.54 9.69 -35.35
C ALA A 17 -6.95 8.34 -35.81
N SER A 18 -7.79 7.33 -36.02
CA SER A 18 -7.35 6.03 -36.57
C SER A 18 -7.08 6.11 -38.08
N PHE A 19 -7.84 6.91 -38.85
CA PHE A 19 -7.51 7.20 -40.25
C PHE A 19 -6.22 8.02 -40.41
N LEU A 20 -5.99 9.02 -39.55
CA LEU A 20 -4.73 9.78 -39.50
C LEU A 20 -3.55 8.89 -39.12
N PHE A 21 -3.74 7.94 -38.21
CA PHE A 21 -2.72 6.96 -37.84
C PHE A 21 -2.39 5.98 -38.98
N ILE A 22 -3.40 5.52 -39.74
CA ILE A 22 -3.20 4.67 -40.92
C ILE A 22 -2.50 5.45 -42.04
N HIS A 23 -2.81 6.75 -42.23
CA HIS A 23 -2.16 7.57 -43.25
C HIS A 23 -0.71 7.91 -42.89
N LEU A 24 -0.41 8.17 -41.61
CA LEU A 24 0.96 8.32 -41.10
C LEU A 24 1.76 7.02 -41.22
N HIS A 25 1.12 5.86 -41.01
CA HIS A 25 1.78 4.57 -41.14
C HIS A 25 2.08 4.23 -42.61
N ALA A 26 1.17 4.56 -43.53
CA ALA A 26 1.39 4.41 -44.97
C ALA A 26 2.53 5.31 -45.48
N GLN A 27 2.65 6.53 -44.96
CA GLN A 27 3.72 7.47 -45.31
C GLN A 27 5.08 7.01 -44.75
N GLN A 28 5.12 6.41 -43.57
CA GLN A 28 6.32 5.82 -42.97
C GLN A 28 6.78 4.55 -43.71
N GLN A 29 5.86 3.79 -44.29
CA GLN A 29 6.18 2.58 -45.07
C GLN A 29 6.77 2.91 -46.46
N GLN A 30 6.47 4.10 -46.98
CA GLN A 30 7.05 4.60 -48.23
C GLN A 30 8.47 5.16 -48.04
N GLU A 31 8.80 5.66 -46.84
CA GLU A 31 10.16 6.04 -46.43
C GLU A 31 11.06 4.81 -46.18
N ILE A 32 10.48 3.73 -45.62
CA ILE A 32 11.21 2.47 -45.38
C ILE A 32 11.59 1.75 -46.70
N MET A 33 10.82 1.96 -47.78
CA MET A 33 11.17 1.41 -49.11
C MET A 33 12.29 2.16 -49.83
N ILE A 34 12.65 3.39 -49.40
CA ILE A 34 13.77 4.16 -49.97
C ILE A 34 15.10 3.85 -49.23
N VAL A 35 15.04 3.29 -48.02
CA VAL A 35 16.21 3.05 -47.15
C VAL A 35 16.71 1.60 -47.20
N SER A 36 16.06 0.70 -47.95
CA SER A 36 16.48 -0.70 -48.14
C SER A 36 17.71 -0.90 -49.04
N GLY A 37 18.52 0.14 -49.27
CA GLY A 37 19.72 0.10 -50.13
C GLY A 37 21.07 0.25 -49.41
N LEU A 38 21.12 0.30 -48.07
CA LEU A 38 22.39 0.43 -47.36
C LEU A 38 22.43 -0.45 -46.10
N GLU A 39 22.69 -1.74 -46.31
CA GLU A 39 23.03 -2.67 -45.24
C GLU A 39 24.42 -2.34 -44.68
N THR A 40 24.47 -1.69 -43.52
CA THR A 40 25.62 -1.82 -42.61
C THR A 40 25.22 -2.72 -41.45
N PRO A 41 25.95 -3.82 -41.18
CA PRO A 41 25.59 -4.73 -40.10
C PRO A 41 25.73 -4.05 -38.74
N VAL A 42 24.69 -4.18 -37.92
CA VAL A 42 24.66 -3.75 -36.52
C VAL A 42 25.75 -4.51 -35.76
N PRO A 43 26.66 -3.84 -35.01
CA PRO A 43 27.71 -4.52 -34.27
C PRO A 43 27.09 -5.39 -33.17
N ILE A 44 27.37 -6.68 -33.25
CA ILE A 44 26.89 -7.73 -32.36
C ILE A 44 27.66 -7.67 -31.03
N LEU A 45 26.91 -7.94 -29.97
CA LEU A 45 27.12 -8.09 -28.53
C LEU A 45 28.39 -8.82 -28.00
N THR A 46 29.49 -8.89 -28.74
CA THR A 46 30.69 -9.67 -28.35
C THR A 46 31.70 -8.88 -27.51
N ASP A 47 31.85 -7.58 -27.72
CA ASP A 47 32.92 -6.79 -27.09
C ASP A 47 32.66 -6.41 -25.62
N THR A 48 31.41 -6.46 -25.15
CA THR A 48 31.07 -6.07 -23.78
C THR A 48 31.20 -7.22 -22.76
N LEU A 49 31.12 -8.47 -23.21
CA LEU A 49 31.18 -9.63 -22.31
C LEU A 49 32.62 -9.97 -21.91
N SER A 50 33.60 -9.74 -22.80
CA SER A 50 35.04 -9.88 -22.51
C SER A 50 35.51 -8.86 -21.47
N SER A 51 34.98 -7.64 -21.49
CA SER A 51 35.30 -6.60 -20.52
C SER A 51 34.91 -6.95 -19.07
N MET A 52 33.85 -7.74 -18.85
CA MET A 52 33.44 -8.13 -17.49
C MET A 52 34.31 -9.22 -16.89
N SER A 53 34.78 -10.19 -17.68
CA SER A 53 35.73 -11.20 -17.18
C SER A 53 37.06 -10.55 -16.81
N ASP A 54 37.50 -9.56 -17.58
CA ASP A 54 38.75 -8.84 -17.34
C ASP A 54 38.69 -8.00 -16.04
N LEU A 55 37.55 -7.37 -15.74
CA LEU A 55 37.32 -6.63 -14.49
C LEU A 55 37.39 -7.52 -13.24
N PHE A 56 36.83 -8.74 -13.29
CA PHE A 56 36.91 -9.67 -12.15
C PHE A 56 38.34 -10.16 -11.90
N THR A 57 39.11 -10.41 -12.96
CA THR A 57 40.53 -10.80 -12.85
C THR A 57 41.45 -9.65 -12.43
N GLN A 58 41.00 -8.40 -12.58
CA GLN A 58 41.76 -7.21 -12.21
C GLN A 58 41.77 -6.94 -10.70
N TYR A 59 40.70 -7.32 -9.98
CA TYR A 59 40.55 -7.05 -8.55
C TYR A 59 40.61 -8.30 -7.66
N LEU A 60 40.43 -9.50 -8.21
CA LEU A 60 40.51 -10.76 -7.46
C LEU A 60 41.65 -11.64 -8.00
N PRO A 61 42.57 -12.15 -7.14
CA PRO A 61 43.58 -13.11 -7.57
C PRO A 61 42.91 -14.38 -8.11
N THR A 62 43.29 -14.81 -9.31
CA THR A 62 42.77 -16.01 -9.99
C THR A 62 42.96 -17.31 -9.20
N ASP A 63 43.90 -17.34 -8.25
CA ASP A 63 44.24 -18.50 -7.43
C ASP A 63 43.17 -18.81 -6.35
N LEU A 64 42.34 -17.83 -5.99
CA LEU A 64 41.28 -17.95 -4.98
C LEU A 64 39.96 -18.54 -5.52
N LEU A 65 39.72 -18.42 -6.83
CA LEU A 65 38.47 -18.86 -7.48
C LEU A 65 38.54 -20.31 -8.01
N SER A 66 39.74 -20.86 -8.16
CA SER A 66 39.99 -22.16 -8.81
C SER A 66 40.37 -23.29 -7.83
N SER A 67 40.66 -22.97 -6.57
CA SER A 67 41.11 -23.93 -5.56
C SER A 67 40.07 -24.13 -4.42
N PRO A 68 40.01 -25.31 -3.78
CA PRO A 68 39.14 -25.53 -2.62
C PRO A 68 39.58 -24.62 -1.47
N ILE A 69 38.63 -23.81 -0.99
CA ILE A 69 38.79 -22.74 0.00
C ILE A 69 39.68 -23.18 1.18
N ASN A 70 40.92 -22.67 1.23
CA ASN A 70 41.87 -22.96 2.29
C ASN A 70 41.86 -21.82 3.33
N VAL A 71 41.50 -22.14 4.58
CA VAL A 71 41.25 -21.14 5.65
C VAL A 71 42.48 -20.29 6.00
N SER A 72 43.68 -20.85 5.79
CA SER A 72 44.96 -20.15 6.00
C SER A 72 45.20 -19.02 4.99
N GLU A 73 44.65 -19.14 3.78
CA GLU A 73 44.84 -18.18 2.69
C GLU A 73 43.92 -16.96 2.87
N ILE A 74 42.69 -17.20 3.31
CA ILE A 74 41.76 -16.14 3.73
C ILE A 74 42.31 -15.36 4.93
N ALA A 75 42.88 -16.04 5.92
CA ALA A 75 43.50 -15.39 7.08
C ALA A 75 44.68 -14.48 6.68
N ARG A 76 45.42 -14.88 5.64
CA ARG A 76 46.54 -14.10 5.10
C ARG A 76 46.06 -12.86 4.33
N VAL A 77 44.97 -12.97 3.56
CA VAL A 77 44.33 -11.83 2.89
C VAL A 77 43.72 -10.84 3.89
N LEU A 78 43.10 -11.32 4.98
CA LEU A 78 42.61 -10.45 6.06
C LEU A 78 43.72 -9.76 6.87
N SER A 79 44.97 -10.26 6.80
CA SER A 79 46.11 -9.69 7.53
C SER A 79 46.86 -8.59 6.76
N GLN A 80 46.54 -8.38 5.48
CA GLN A 80 47.11 -7.29 4.69
C GLN A 80 46.40 -5.97 5.02
N SER A 81 47.17 -4.87 5.05
CA SER A 81 46.62 -3.54 5.23
C SER A 81 45.70 -3.18 4.04
N PRO A 82 44.46 -2.72 4.28
CA PRO A 82 43.54 -2.41 3.20
C PRO A 82 43.98 -1.15 2.45
N ASP A 83 44.28 -1.31 1.16
CA ASP A 83 44.52 -0.19 0.25
C ASP A 83 43.19 0.48 -0.13
N TRP A 84 42.84 1.53 0.60
CA TRP A 84 41.60 2.30 0.42
C TRP A 84 41.42 2.87 -0.99
N SER A 85 42.51 3.11 -1.71
CA SER A 85 42.49 3.58 -3.11
C SER A 85 41.93 2.51 -4.05
N VAL A 86 42.35 1.26 -3.91
CA VAL A 86 41.89 0.12 -4.73
C VAL A 86 40.42 -0.17 -4.47
N ILE A 87 39.98 -0.08 -3.21
CA ILE A 87 38.56 -0.20 -2.83
C ILE A 87 37.73 0.91 -3.47
N GLY A 88 38.26 2.14 -3.51
CA GLY A 88 37.62 3.28 -4.17
C GLY A 88 37.42 3.08 -5.67
N PHE A 89 38.47 2.65 -6.38
CA PHE A 89 38.38 2.36 -7.82
C PHE A 89 37.46 1.17 -8.12
N ALA A 90 37.52 0.11 -7.33
CA ALA A 90 36.62 -1.04 -7.49
C ALA A 90 35.14 -0.65 -7.26
N LEU A 91 34.87 0.26 -6.32
CA LEU A 91 33.53 0.81 -6.10
C LEU A 91 33.07 1.68 -7.27
N GLU A 92 33.95 2.54 -7.81
CA GLU A 92 33.67 3.38 -8.97
C GLU A 92 33.31 2.53 -10.20
N ASP A 93 34.13 1.52 -10.50
CA ASP A 93 33.88 0.60 -11.61
C ASP A 93 32.60 -0.22 -11.41
N ALA A 94 32.34 -0.69 -10.18
CA ALA A 94 31.08 -1.36 -9.87
C ALA A 94 29.87 -0.45 -10.09
N ILE A 95 29.97 0.84 -9.75
CA ILE A 95 28.91 1.83 -9.99
C ILE A 95 28.70 2.04 -11.50
N VAL A 96 29.78 2.25 -12.27
CA VAL A 96 29.72 2.48 -13.72
C VAL A 96 29.09 1.28 -14.43
N VAL A 97 29.54 0.06 -14.13
CA VAL A 97 28.97 -1.18 -14.68
C VAL A 97 27.49 -1.32 -14.31
N THR A 98 27.11 -0.97 -13.08
CA THR A 98 25.70 -0.99 -12.65
C THR A 98 24.84 -0.03 -13.47
N PHE A 99 25.33 1.18 -13.76
CA PHE A 99 24.62 2.15 -14.60
C PHE A 99 24.54 1.73 -16.08
N GLN A 100 25.59 1.11 -16.62
CA GLN A 100 25.55 0.55 -17.97
C GLN A 100 24.55 -0.62 -18.06
N CYS A 101 24.53 -1.49 -17.05
CA CYS A 101 23.53 -2.54 -16.91
C CYS A 101 22.12 -1.95 -16.83
N PHE A 102 21.91 -0.88 -16.06
CA PHE A 102 20.64 -0.16 -15.98
C PHE A 102 20.19 0.38 -17.35
N LYS A 103 21.10 0.96 -18.13
CA LYS A 103 20.81 1.46 -19.49
C LYS A 103 20.40 0.34 -20.44
N LEU A 104 21.10 -0.80 -20.40
CA LEU A 104 20.78 -1.97 -21.23
C LEU A 104 19.44 -2.57 -20.84
N TRP A 105 19.17 -2.75 -19.54
CA TRP A 105 17.89 -3.22 -19.05
C TRP A 105 16.74 -2.27 -19.39
N THR A 106 16.94 -0.97 -19.25
CA THR A 106 15.92 0.03 -19.63
C THR A 106 15.59 -0.04 -21.11
N SER A 107 16.61 -0.20 -21.96
CA SER A 107 16.43 -0.36 -23.41
C SER A 107 15.70 -1.67 -23.74
N PHE A 108 16.07 -2.76 -23.08
CA PHE A 108 15.39 -4.05 -23.19
C PHE A 108 13.91 -3.95 -22.76
N PHE A 109 13.60 -3.32 -21.63
CA PHE A 109 12.21 -3.13 -21.19
C PHE A 109 11.41 -2.27 -22.12
N LEU A 110 12.00 -1.21 -22.68
CA LEU A 110 11.33 -0.35 -23.65
C LEU A 110 10.96 -1.15 -24.91
N LEU A 111 11.89 -1.97 -25.40
CA LEU A 111 11.66 -2.87 -26.54
C LEU A 111 10.65 -3.98 -26.22
N LEU A 112 10.63 -4.50 -24.98
CA LEU A 112 9.70 -5.53 -24.53
C LEU A 112 8.29 -4.97 -24.24
N ALA A 113 8.18 -3.71 -23.81
CA ALA A 113 6.91 -3.08 -23.48
C ALA A 113 5.99 -2.96 -24.70
N VAL A 114 6.53 -2.69 -25.89
CA VAL A 114 5.77 -2.55 -27.13
C VAL A 114 4.97 -3.82 -27.48
N PRO A 115 5.60 -5.01 -27.62
CA PRO A 115 4.87 -6.25 -27.91
C PRO A 115 3.99 -6.70 -26.74
N ILE A 116 4.37 -6.44 -25.48
CA ILE A 116 3.49 -6.76 -24.32
C ILE A 116 2.23 -5.89 -24.34
N LEU A 117 2.34 -4.60 -24.64
CA LEU A 117 1.19 -3.70 -24.67
C LEU A 117 0.28 -4.02 -25.86
N GLN A 118 0.85 -4.40 -27.01
CA GLN A 118 0.11 -4.94 -28.15
C GLN A 118 -0.58 -6.26 -27.80
N ALA A 119 0.12 -7.19 -27.15
CA ALA A 119 -0.44 -8.46 -26.71
C ALA A 119 -1.57 -8.25 -25.69
N LEU A 120 -1.42 -7.33 -24.74
CA LEU A 120 -2.47 -6.99 -23.77
C LEU A 120 -3.67 -6.31 -24.41
N ALA A 121 -3.46 -5.44 -25.41
CA ALA A 121 -4.54 -4.84 -26.18
C ALA A 121 -5.32 -5.93 -26.94
N VAL A 122 -4.62 -6.83 -27.63
CA VAL A 122 -5.22 -7.98 -28.31
C VAL A 122 -5.90 -8.93 -27.31
N LEU A 123 -5.30 -9.19 -26.15
CA LEU A 123 -5.89 -10.03 -25.10
C LEU A 123 -7.15 -9.40 -24.52
N GLY A 124 -7.17 -8.07 -24.39
CA GLY A 124 -8.36 -7.32 -23.98
C GLY A 124 -9.50 -7.45 -24.99
N GLU A 125 -9.19 -7.39 -26.28
CA GLU A 125 -10.15 -7.63 -27.36
C GLU A 125 -10.60 -9.10 -27.42
N MET A 126 -9.71 -10.06 -27.14
CA MET A 126 -9.98 -11.50 -27.09
C MET A 126 -10.71 -11.93 -25.82
N ALA A 127 -10.59 -11.20 -24.70
CA ALA A 127 -11.30 -11.50 -23.45
C ALA A 127 -12.79 -11.12 -23.53
N LEU A 128 -13.13 -10.10 -24.33
CA LEU A 128 -14.52 -9.67 -24.53
C LEU A 128 -15.45 -10.81 -25.01
N PRO A 129 -15.11 -11.60 -26.04
CA PRO A 129 -15.93 -12.75 -26.44
C PRO A 129 -15.94 -13.85 -25.38
N HIS A 130 -14.90 -14.02 -24.54
CA HIS A 130 -14.93 -14.97 -23.42
C HIS A 130 -15.87 -14.54 -22.29
N VAL A 131 -15.95 -13.24 -21.98
CA VAL A 131 -16.94 -12.73 -21.01
C VAL A 131 -18.36 -12.90 -21.55
N LEU A 132 -18.58 -12.58 -22.84
CA LEU A 132 -19.85 -12.85 -23.51
C LEU A 132 -20.18 -14.34 -23.56
N MET A 133 -19.18 -15.20 -23.76
CA MET A 133 -19.30 -16.65 -23.71
C MET A 133 -19.65 -17.13 -22.29
N LEU A 134 -19.01 -16.61 -21.23
CA LEU A 134 -19.33 -16.92 -19.83
C LEU A 134 -20.75 -16.51 -19.48
N VAL A 135 -21.20 -15.34 -19.94
CA VAL A 135 -22.58 -14.88 -19.80
C VAL A 135 -23.54 -15.80 -20.57
N LYS A 136 -23.18 -16.22 -21.79
CA LYS A 136 -23.96 -17.19 -22.57
C LYS A 136 -24.01 -18.57 -21.91
N ILE A 137 -22.89 -19.09 -21.43
CA ILE A 137 -22.79 -20.37 -20.71
C ILE A 137 -23.62 -20.29 -19.43
N GLY A 138 -23.55 -19.18 -18.69
CA GLY A 138 -24.40 -18.94 -17.53
C GLY A 138 -25.88 -18.94 -17.89
N ALA A 139 -26.26 -18.28 -18.99
CA ALA A 139 -27.63 -18.27 -19.49
C ALA A 139 -28.11 -19.66 -19.96
N ASP A 140 -27.27 -20.39 -20.68
CA ASP A 140 -27.53 -21.76 -21.16
C ASP A 140 -27.57 -22.77 -20.00
N TYR A 141 -26.74 -22.57 -18.98
CA TYR A 141 -26.74 -23.39 -17.77
C TYR A 141 -28.03 -23.18 -16.99
N VAL A 142 -28.43 -21.92 -16.79
CA VAL A 142 -29.72 -21.59 -16.19
C VAL A 142 -30.86 -22.15 -17.03
N SER A 143 -30.83 -22.07 -18.36
CA SER A 143 -31.91 -22.58 -19.22
C SER A 143 -32.01 -24.11 -19.25
N LYS A 144 -30.92 -24.82 -18.95
CA LYS A 144 -30.88 -26.29 -18.86
C LYS A 144 -31.25 -26.83 -17.47
N MET A 145 -31.30 -26.00 -16.44
CA MET A 145 -31.76 -26.43 -15.11
C MET A 145 -33.23 -26.85 -15.14
N GLU A 146 -33.62 -27.79 -14.26
CA GLU A 146 -35.02 -28.13 -14.09
C GLU A 146 -35.86 -26.89 -13.73
N PRO A 147 -37.12 -26.82 -14.19
CA PRO A 147 -37.97 -25.64 -14.00
C PRO A 147 -38.15 -25.26 -12.52
N LEU A 148 -38.03 -26.22 -11.60
CA LEU A 148 -38.07 -25.98 -10.16
C LEU A 148 -36.86 -25.15 -9.67
N TYR A 149 -35.64 -25.51 -10.07
CA TYR A 149 -34.43 -24.75 -9.68
C TYR A 149 -34.36 -23.39 -10.37
N GLN A 150 -34.84 -23.28 -11.62
CA GLN A 150 -35.00 -22.00 -12.30
C GLN A 150 -35.97 -21.08 -11.55
N ALA A 151 -37.13 -21.61 -11.11
CA ALA A 151 -38.11 -20.86 -10.34
C ALA A 151 -37.57 -20.43 -8.98
N ILE A 152 -36.82 -21.29 -8.28
CA ILE A 152 -36.16 -20.95 -7.00
C ILE A 152 -35.11 -19.85 -7.21
N LEU A 153 -34.28 -19.94 -8.26
CA LEU A 153 -33.25 -18.94 -8.54
C LEU A 153 -33.87 -17.59 -8.95
N ALA A 154 -34.92 -17.61 -9.76
CA ALA A 154 -35.68 -16.42 -10.12
C ALA A 154 -36.37 -15.79 -8.89
N PHE A 155 -37.00 -16.61 -8.04
CA PHE A 155 -37.66 -16.15 -6.84
C PHE A 155 -36.67 -15.60 -5.81
N THR A 156 -35.50 -16.22 -5.63
CA THR A 156 -34.45 -15.71 -4.74
C THR A 156 -33.85 -14.41 -5.26
N MET A 157 -33.60 -14.28 -6.56
CA MET A 157 -33.16 -13.01 -7.16
C MET A 157 -34.21 -11.90 -7.02
N LEU A 158 -35.48 -12.21 -7.26
CA LEU A 158 -36.59 -11.28 -7.12
C LEU A 158 -36.81 -10.89 -5.65
N PHE A 159 -36.68 -11.85 -4.73
CA PHE A 159 -36.71 -11.62 -3.28
C PHE A 159 -35.57 -10.69 -2.85
N ILE A 160 -34.33 -10.94 -3.29
CA ILE A 160 -33.18 -10.06 -3.02
C ILE A 160 -33.44 -8.66 -3.56
N LEU A 161 -33.93 -8.54 -4.80
CA LEU A 161 -34.27 -7.26 -5.43
C LEU A 161 -35.35 -6.51 -4.65
N VAL A 162 -36.40 -7.20 -4.20
CA VAL A 162 -37.48 -6.64 -3.38
C VAL A 162 -36.95 -6.25 -2.00
N CYS A 163 -36.09 -7.05 -1.37
CA CYS A 163 -35.44 -6.74 -0.11
C CYS A 163 -34.58 -5.47 -0.18
N VAL A 164 -33.84 -5.30 -1.29
CA VAL A 164 -33.05 -4.10 -1.57
C VAL A 164 -33.96 -2.91 -1.85
N ARG A 165 -34.94 -3.06 -2.75
CA ARG A 165 -35.85 -1.96 -3.18
C ARG A 165 -36.75 -1.46 -2.06
N LYS A 166 -37.30 -2.36 -1.23
CA LYS A 166 -38.12 -1.98 -0.05
C LYS A 166 -37.28 -1.51 1.13
N GLY A 167 -35.94 -1.49 1.00
CA GLY A 167 -35.04 -1.00 2.04
C GLY A 167 -34.99 -1.88 3.29
N TYR A 168 -35.41 -3.15 3.22
CA TYR A 168 -35.30 -4.08 4.35
C TYR A 168 -33.84 -4.25 4.77
N VAL A 169 -32.91 -4.29 3.82
CA VAL A 169 -31.46 -4.31 4.09
C VAL A 169 -31.03 -3.09 4.88
N HIS A 170 -31.57 -1.91 4.55
CA HIS A 170 -31.28 -0.68 5.29
C HIS A 170 -31.86 -0.74 6.72
N LYS A 171 -33.11 -1.19 6.89
CA LYS A 171 -33.73 -1.36 8.21
C LYS A 171 -32.98 -2.37 9.08
N ALA A 172 -32.65 -3.53 8.52
CA ALA A 172 -31.87 -4.57 9.21
C ALA A 172 -30.48 -4.04 9.61
N ARG A 173 -29.81 -3.29 8.72
CA ARG A 173 -28.53 -2.64 9.03
C ARG A 173 -28.67 -1.63 10.16
N VAL A 174 -29.71 -0.78 10.16
CA VAL A 174 -29.96 0.20 11.22
C VAL A 174 -30.23 -0.50 12.55
N GLN A 175 -31.04 -1.56 12.55
CA GLN A 175 -31.33 -2.35 13.75
C GLN A 175 -30.07 -3.03 14.29
N TYR A 176 -29.28 -3.67 13.42
CA TYR A 176 -27.98 -4.24 13.79
C TYR A 176 -27.07 -3.19 14.43
N MET A 177 -26.95 -2.00 13.82
CA MET A 177 -26.13 -0.93 14.37
C MET A 177 -26.65 -0.43 15.73
N ARG A 178 -27.97 -0.36 15.93
CA ARG A 178 -28.60 0.01 17.21
C ARG A 178 -28.33 -1.04 18.28
N SER A 179 -28.60 -2.32 18.00
CA SER A 179 -28.35 -3.43 18.93
C SER A 179 -26.87 -3.53 19.30
N ARG A 180 -25.98 -3.41 18.32
CA ARG A 180 -24.53 -3.38 18.55
C ARG A 180 -24.12 -2.23 19.47
N ARG A 181 -24.65 -1.02 19.26
CA ARG A 181 -24.34 0.14 20.11
C ARG A 181 -24.85 -0.04 21.53
N GLN A 182 -26.02 -0.63 21.72
CA GLN A 182 -26.56 -0.95 23.05
C GLN A 182 -25.68 -1.99 23.77
N MET A 183 -25.26 -3.05 23.07
CA MET A 183 -24.34 -4.04 23.62
C MET A 183 -22.99 -3.40 24.00
N GLU A 184 -22.43 -2.54 23.15
CA GLU A 184 -21.17 -1.84 23.46
C GLU A 184 -21.29 -0.95 24.69
N LEU A 185 -22.43 -0.27 24.88
CA LEU A 185 -22.67 0.56 26.08
C LEU A 185 -22.78 -0.27 27.35
N ARG A 186 -23.55 -1.37 27.32
CA ARG A 186 -23.68 -2.30 28.45
C ARG A 186 -22.33 -2.90 28.83
N TYR A 187 -21.59 -3.33 27.81
CA TYR A 187 -20.24 -3.87 27.98
C TYR A 187 -19.28 -2.83 28.59
N ARG A 188 -19.28 -1.58 28.12
CA ARG A 188 -18.46 -0.51 28.73
C ARG A 188 -18.86 -0.21 30.18
N ALA A 189 -20.14 -0.23 30.50
CA ALA A 189 -20.61 -0.07 31.87
C ALA A 189 -20.13 -1.22 32.78
N PHE A 190 -20.16 -2.44 32.27
CA PHE A 190 -19.62 -3.63 32.96
C PHE A 190 -18.10 -3.54 33.15
N VAL A 191 -17.33 -3.16 32.13
CA VAL A 191 -15.88 -2.98 32.26
C VAL A 191 -15.57 -1.83 33.23
N ALA A 192 -16.35 -0.74 33.20
CA ALA A 192 -16.17 0.38 34.13
C ALA A 192 -16.40 -0.05 35.59
N SER A 193 -17.46 -0.81 35.87
CA SER A 193 -17.72 -1.32 37.23
C SER A 193 -16.66 -2.31 37.71
N LEU A 194 -16.12 -3.14 36.80
CA LEU A 194 -14.97 -4.01 37.08
C LEU A 194 -13.68 -3.22 37.33
N SER A 195 -13.40 -2.20 36.52
CA SER A 195 -12.17 -1.40 36.61
C SER A 195 -12.07 -0.62 37.91
N ALA A 196 -13.21 -0.29 38.53
CA ALA A 196 -13.27 0.37 39.84
C ALA A 196 -12.76 -0.51 40.98
N LYS A 197 -12.83 -1.85 40.84
CA LYS A 197 -12.36 -2.80 41.86
C LYS A 197 -11.02 -3.44 41.48
N TRP A 198 -10.86 -3.83 40.21
CA TRP A 198 -9.70 -4.58 39.71
C TRP A 198 -9.29 -4.09 38.32
N ARG A 199 -8.41 -3.08 38.26
CA ARG A 199 -7.99 -2.44 37.01
C ARG A 199 -7.34 -3.41 36.02
N VAL A 200 -6.47 -4.31 36.51
CA VAL A 200 -5.75 -5.28 35.66
C VAL A 200 -6.70 -6.33 35.10
N VAL A 201 -7.61 -6.84 35.94
CA VAL A 201 -8.63 -7.82 35.52
C VAL A 201 -9.56 -7.21 34.49
N ALA A 202 -9.99 -5.96 34.66
CA ALA A 202 -10.85 -5.27 33.69
C ALA A 202 -10.19 -5.12 32.30
N ILE A 203 -8.85 -5.04 32.24
CA ILE A 203 -8.08 -4.97 30.99
C ILE A 203 -7.90 -6.36 30.37
N LEU A 204 -7.51 -7.37 31.15
CA LEU A 204 -7.17 -8.70 30.62
C LEU A 204 -8.38 -9.61 30.37
N LEU A 205 -9.44 -9.49 31.17
CA LEU A 205 -10.60 -10.39 31.14
C LEU A 205 -11.27 -10.48 29.75
N PRO A 206 -11.49 -9.39 29.02
CA PRO A 206 -12.09 -9.47 27.68
C PRO A 206 -11.23 -10.22 26.68
N HIS A 207 -9.91 -10.08 26.78
CA HIS A 207 -8.97 -10.75 25.89
C HIS A 207 -8.88 -12.23 26.23
N GLY A 208 -8.73 -12.57 27.51
CA GLY A 208 -8.70 -13.96 27.99
C GLY A 208 -9.99 -14.71 27.66
N LEU A 209 -11.15 -14.09 27.91
CA LEU A 209 -12.46 -14.68 27.60
C LEU A 209 -12.64 -14.92 26.10
N PHE A 210 -12.16 -14.01 25.25
CA PHE A 210 -12.20 -14.22 23.79
C PHE A 210 -11.39 -15.44 23.37
N PHE A 211 -10.14 -15.57 23.84
CA PHE A 211 -9.28 -16.70 23.47
C PHE A 211 -9.80 -18.02 24.05
N ALA A 212 -10.32 -18.02 25.28
CA ALA A 212 -10.96 -19.20 25.88
C ALA A 212 -12.18 -19.65 25.06
N LEU A 213 -13.09 -18.72 24.72
CA LEU A 213 -14.24 -19.04 23.88
C LEU A 213 -13.85 -19.45 22.46
N SER A 214 -12.79 -18.87 21.90
CA SER A 214 -12.33 -19.23 20.56
C SER A 214 -11.68 -20.62 20.54
N PHE A 215 -10.97 -21.00 21.60
CA PHE A 215 -10.40 -22.34 21.76
C PHE A 215 -11.50 -23.40 21.93
N GLU A 216 -12.48 -23.14 22.78
CA GLU A 216 -13.67 -24.01 22.89
C GLU A 216 -14.41 -24.09 21.55
N ALA A 217 -14.67 -22.95 20.90
CA ALA A 217 -15.35 -22.94 19.62
C ALA A 217 -14.61 -23.77 18.55
N LEU A 218 -13.28 -23.69 18.50
CA LEU A 218 -12.46 -24.51 17.60
C LEU A 218 -12.65 -26.01 17.85
N TYR A 219 -12.74 -26.43 19.11
CA TYR A 219 -12.93 -27.84 19.46
C TYR A 219 -14.29 -28.37 19.00
N TRP A 220 -15.33 -27.53 19.06
CA TRP A 220 -16.70 -27.89 18.69
C TRP A 220 -17.06 -27.60 17.22
N LEU A 221 -16.15 -27.02 16.44
CA LEU A 221 -16.45 -26.59 15.08
C LEU A 221 -16.44 -27.79 14.09
N PRO A 222 -17.43 -27.91 13.19
CA PRO A 222 -17.41 -28.92 12.14
C PRO A 222 -16.21 -28.75 11.19
N GLU A 223 -15.72 -29.84 10.59
CA GLU A 223 -14.57 -29.83 9.67
C GLU A 223 -14.73 -28.83 8.49
N SER A 224 -15.95 -28.66 7.97
CA SER A 224 -16.20 -27.67 6.92
C SER A 224 -15.91 -26.24 7.39
N SER A 225 -16.16 -25.93 8.67
CA SER A 225 -15.93 -24.60 9.24
C SER A 225 -14.46 -24.40 9.60
N THR A 226 -13.77 -25.44 10.09
CA THR A 226 -12.33 -25.37 10.34
C THR A 226 -11.54 -25.20 9.05
N ASN A 227 -11.98 -25.83 7.95
CA ASN A 227 -11.41 -25.64 6.61
C ASN A 227 -11.55 -24.21 6.08
N VAL A 228 -12.69 -23.55 6.35
CA VAL A 228 -12.87 -22.14 6.00
C VAL A 228 -11.95 -21.26 6.85
N LEU A 229 -11.84 -21.56 8.15
CA LEU A 229 -10.98 -20.83 9.07
C LEU A 229 -9.48 -21.04 8.80
N SER A 230 -9.08 -22.15 8.17
CA SER A 230 -7.72 -22.43 7.73
C SER A 230 -7.43 -21.95 6.30
N SER A 231 -8.33 -21.19 5.67
CA SER A 231 -8.13 -20.72 4.29
C SER A 231 -7.20 -19.49 4.21
N ASP A 232 -6.26 -19.54 3.25
CA ASP A 232 -5.37 -18.42 2.91
C ASP A 232 -6.14 -17.17 2.46
N ALA A 233 -7.26 -17.38 1.77
CA ALA A 233 -8.14 -16.30 1.33
C ALA A 233 -8.73 -15.54 2.51
N LEU A 234 -9.16 -16.23 3.57
CA LEU A 234 -9.68 -15.61 4.78
C LEU A 234 -8.57 -14.87 5.53
N PHE A 235 -7.35 -15.41 5.55
CA PHE A 235 -6.19 -14.70 6.10
C PHE A 235 -5.90 -13.41 5.35
N GLY A 236 -5.82 -13.43 4.02
CA GLY A 236 -5.62 -12.22 3.21
C GLY A 236 -6.75 -11.21 3.38
N LEU A 237 -8.00 -11.68 3.45
CA LEU A 237 -9.18 -10.85 3.67
C LEU A 237 -9.15 -10.18 5.04
N LEU A 238 -8.83 -10.91 6.11
CA LEU A 238 -8.79 -10.34 7.46
C LEU A 238 -7.53 -9.49 7.69
N SER A 239 -6.38 -9.90 7.16
CA SER A 239 -5.09 -9.22 7.34
C SER A 239 -5.06 -7.89 6.59
N VAL A 240 -5.59 -7.85 5.37
CA VAL A 240 -5.46 -6.67 4.49
C VAL A 240 -6.81 -6.19 3.97
N GLY A 241 -7.65 -7.08 3.42
CA GLY A 241 -8.87 -6.67 2.72
C GLY A 241 -9.87 -5.89 3.60
N TYR A 242 -10.21 -6.42 4.77
CA TYR A 242 -11.12 -5.80 5.73
C TYR A 242 -10.60 -4.47 6.29
N PRO A 243 -9.36 -4.37 6.82
CA PRO A 243 -8.81 -3.10 7.30
C PRO A 243 -8.65 -2.05 6.19
N LEU A 244 -8.36 -2.46 4.96
CA LEU A 244 -8.34 -1.58 3.80
C LEU A 244 -9.73 -1.02 3.47
N LEU A 245 -10.76 -1.88 3.41
CA LEU A 245 -12.14 -1.46 3.24
C LEU A 245 -12.61 -0.53 4.37
N ARG A 246 -12.20 -0.81 5.61
CA ARG A 246 -12.48 0.04 6.78
C ARG A 246 -11.82 1.40 6.62
N SER A 247 -10.56 1.46 6.19
CA SER A 247 -9.80 2.69 5.97
C SER A 247 -10.46 3.57 4.90
N ILE A 248 -10.82 2.98 3.75
CA ILE A 248 -11.52 3.67 2.67
C ILE A 248 -12.89 4.18 3.14
N ARG A 249 -13.66 3.38 3.88
CA ARG A 249 -14.96 3.79 4.44
C ARG A 249 -14.83 4.98 5.38
N VAL A 250 -13.84 4.98 6.25
CA VAL A 250 -13.57 6.08 7.20
C VAL A 250 -13.22 7.37 6.44
N ILE A 251 -12.34 7.29 5.44
CA ILE A 251 -11.98 8.43 4.57
C ILE A 251 -13.20 8.94 3.80
N ARG A 252 -13.97 8.04 3.19
CA ARG A 252 -15.20 8.36 2.44
C ARG A 252 -16.19 9.11 3.30
N GLN A 253 -16.47 8.60 4.50
CA GLN A 253 -17.45 9.20 5.41
C GLN A 253 -17.05 10.64 5.75
N LYS A 254 -15.78 10.90 6.07
CA LYS A 254 -15.35 12.28 6.38
C LYS A 254 -15.50 13.22 5.18
N ARG A 255 -15.07 12.80 3.98
CA ARG A 255 -15.09 13.64 2.77
C ARG A 255 -16.52 13.96 2.32
N LEU A 256 -17.43 12.98 2.36
CA LEU A 256 -18.84 13.18 2.01
C LEU A 256 -19.56 14.09 2.99
N TYR A 257 -19.42 13.85 4.30
CA TYR A 257 -20.10 14.66 5.31
C TYR A 257 -19.59 16.10 5.33
N SER A 258 -18.27 16.31 5.13
CA SER A 258 -17.68 17.66 5.00
C SER A 258 -18.26 18.46 3.83
N LYS A 259 -18.57 17.79 2.71
CA LYS A 259 -19.15 18.44 1.53
C LYS A 259 -20.62 18.84 1.76
N HIS A 260 -21.42 18.00 2.43
CA HIS A 260 -22.81 18.33 2.77
C HIS A 260 -22.93 19.49 3.75
N THR A 261 -22.03 19.63 4.74
CA THR A 261 -22.07 20.76 5.68
C THR A 261 -21.76 22.09 4.99
N LYS A 262 -20.97 22.08 3.91
CA LYS A 262 -20.69 23.29 3.11
C LYS A 262 -21.79 23.61 2.09
N SER A 263 -22.48 22.60 1.58
CA SER A 263 -23.53 22.77 0.55
C SER A 263 -24.92 23.08 1.13
N THR A 264 -25.20 22.75 2.39
CA THR A 264 -26.57 22.78 2.96
C THR A 264 -26.75 23.93 3.95
N PHE A 265 -26.26 25.13 3.62
CA PHE A 265 -26.65 26.36 4.32
C PHE A 265 -27.47 27.25 3.37
N PRO A 266 -28.80 27.07 3.26
CA PRO A 266 -29.65 28.09 2.70
C PRO A 266 -29.60 29.32 3.62
N ALA A 267 -29.41 30.50 3.02
CA ALA A 267 -29.15 31.78 3.70
C ALA A 267 -30.31 32.36 4.55
N SER A 268 -31.32 31.56 4.95
CA SER A 268 -32.58 32.08 5.49
C SER A 268 -33.20 31.33 6.67
N ARG A 269 -32.43 30.60 7.51
CA ARG A 269 -32.96 29.99 8.75
C ARG A 269 -32.57 30.74 10.04
N PRO A 270 -33.47 30.79 11.04
CA PRO A 270 -33.39 31.73 12.16
C PRO A 270 -32.16 31.49 13.05
N LYS A 271 -31.53 32.59 13.48
CA LYS A 271 -30.26 32.69 14.25
C LYS A 271 -30.17 31.77 15.49
N ASN A 272 -31.28 31.30 16.05
CA ASN A 272 -31.31 30.49 17.28
C ASN A 272 -31.05 28.98 17.08
N THR A 273 -31.51 28.36 15.99
CA THR A 273 -31.24 26.93 15.74
C THR A 273 -29.80 26.67 15.31
N SER A 274 -29.19 27.62 14.60
CA SER A 274 -27.74 27.65 14.31
C SER A 274 -26.89 27.65 15.59
N LYS A 275 -27.32 28.37 16.63
CA LYS A 275 -26.61 28.44 17.92
C LYS A 275 -26.70 27.13 18.71
N MET A 276 -27.85 26.44 18.65
CA MET A 276 -28.02 25.11 19.26
C MET A 276 -27.32 24.01 18.47
N ILE A 277 -27.34 24.03 17.14
CA ILE A 277 -26.60 23.08 16.30
C ILE A 277 -25.09 23.29 16.47
N LYS A 278 -24.59 24.53 16.49
CA LYS A 278 -23.19 24.81 16.86
C LYS A 278 -22.85 24.36 18.27
N LYS A 279 -23.75 24.52 19.24
CA LYS A 279 -23.56 23.98 20.60
C LYS A 279 -23.56 22.44 20.59
N LEU A 280 -24.41 21.79 19.79
CA LEU A 280 -24.51 20.34 19.70
C LEU A 280 -23.32 19.72 18.95
N ASP A 281 -22.83 20.37 17.90
CA ASP A 281 -21.57 20.02 17.23
C ASP A 281 -20.36 20.26 18.15
N ASN A 282 -20.38 21.32 18.96
CA ASN A 282 -19.37 21.55 20.00
C ASN A 282 -19.47 20.55 21.17
N LEU A 283 -20.68 20.05 21.47
CA LEU A 283 -20.93 18.98 22.47
C LEU A 283 -20.66 17.58 21.90
N THR A 284 -20.64 17.43 20.57
CA THR A 284 -20.18 16.21 19.90
C THR A 284 -18.66 16.22 19.91
N ILE A 285 -18.12 15.83 21.07
CA ILE A 285 -16.69 15.75 21.42
C ILE A 285 -15.81 15.62 20.15
N PRO A 286 -14.98 16.63 19.80
CA PRO A 286 -14.13 16.62 18.61
C PRO A 286 -13.30 15.33 18.46
N ASP A 287 -12.94 14.71 19.59
CA ASP A 287 -12.16 13.47 19.66
C ASP A 287 -12.88 12.23 19.10
N TYR A 288 -14.22 12.21 19.01
CA TYR A 288 -14.94 11.03 18.51
C TYR A 288 -14.74 10.83 17.00
N LYS A 289 -14.61 11.91 16.23
CA LYS A 289 -14.43 11.85 14.77
C LYS A 289 -13.10 11.20 14.38
N TRP A 290 -12.04 11.53 15.11
CA TRP A 290 -10.67 11.09 14.84
C TRP A 290 -10.34 9.72 15.43
N ARG A 291 -11.13 9.25 16.41
CA ARG A 291 -10.99 7.91 16.99
C ARG A 291 -11.07 6.78 15.96
N SER A 292 -11.86 6.98 14.89
CA SER A 292 -11.98 6.00 13.80
C SER A 292 -10.71 5.92 12.93
N TYR A 293 -10.06 7.06 12.67
CA TYR A 293 -8.77 7.14 11.98
C TYR A 293 -7.66 6.56 12.83
N GLU A 294 -7.61 6.94 14.10
CA GLU A 294 -6.64 6.44 15.07
C GLU A 294 -6.68 4.91 15.17
N ALA A 295 -7.87 4.31 15.26
CA ALA A 295 -8.00 2.85 15.30
C ALA A 295 -7.47 2.18 14.02
N CYS A 296 -7.76 2.74 12.84
CA CYS A 296 -7.26 2.18 11.58
C CYS A 296 -5.73 2.33 11.46
N LEU A 297 -5.18 3.48 11.87
CA LEU A 297 -3.74 3.71 11.87
C LEU A 297 -3.00 2.78 12.84
N LYS A 298 -3.52 2.58 14.06
CA LYS A 298 -2.96 1.64 15.04
C LYS A 298 -2.87 0.22 14.48
N TYR A 299 -3.91 -0.22 13.78
CA TYR A 299 -3.89 -1.50 13.08
C TYR A 299 -2.77 -1.55 12.02
N TRP A 300 -2.69 -0.56 11.13
CA TRP A 300 -1.68 -0.53 10.07
C TRP A 300 -0.26 -0.46 10.61
N ILE A 301 -0.04 0.22 11.74
CA ILE A 301 1.26 0.26 12.43
C ILE A 301 1.63 -1.14 12.90
N ILE A 302 0.74 -1.82 13.64
CA ILE A 302 0.99 -3.19 14.14
C ILE A 302 1.25 -4.14 12.97
N TRP A 303 0.41 -4.08 11.94
CA TRP A 303 0.55 -4.91 10.75
C TRP A 303 1.89 -4.67 10.05
N SER A 304 2.26 -3.41 9.85
CA SER A 304 3.52 -3.02 9.21
C SER A 304 4.74 -3.50 9.99
N LEU A 305 4.70 -3.36 11.32
CA LEU A 305 5.75 -3.86 12.21
C LEU A 305 5.85 -5.37 12.16
N ALA A 306 4.72 -6.09 12.15
CA ALA A 306 4.70 -7.53 12.04
C ALA A 306 5.30 -8.00 10.70
N VAL A 307 4.90 -7.38 9.59
CA VAL A 307 5.45 -7.67 8.25
C VAL A 307 6.96 -7.41 8.22
N CYS A 308 7.43 -6.29 8.79
CA CYS A 308 8.85 -5.98 8.87
C CYS A 308 9.61 -6.97 9.75
N LEU A 309 9.05 -7.34 10.91
CA LEU A 309 9.66 -8.27 11.85
C LEU A 309 9.80 -9.66 11.22
N ILE A 310 8.72 -10.19 10.63
CA ILE A 310 8.74 -11.46 9.91
C ILE A 310 9.75 -11.38 8.76
N GLY A 311 9.76 -10.26 8.03
CA GLY A 311 10.69 -9.99 6.94
C GLY A 311 12.17 -9.97 7.38
N MET A 312 12.48 -9.47 8.57
CA MET A 312 13.85 -9.46 9.10
C MET A 312 14.25 -10.80 9.68
N VAL A 313 13.36 -11.45 10.46
CA VAL A 313 13.63 -12.78 11.03
C VAL A 313 13.93 -13.79 9.93
N THR A 314 13.15 -13.79 8.85
CA THR A 314 13.37 -14.70 7.70
C THR A 314 14.56 -14.31 6.80
N LEU A 315 15.21 -13.16 7.02
CA LEU A 315 16.50 -12.84 6.39
C LEU A 315 17.66 -13.55 7.12
N PHE A 316 17.62 -13.56 8.46
CA PHE A 316 18.71 -14.08 9.28
C PHE A 316 18.55 -15.57 9.63
N LEU A 317 17.32 -16.09 9.66
CA LEU A 317 17.07 -17.49 9.97
C LEU A 317 16.94 -18.33 8.69
N PRO A 318 17.67 -19.45 8.58
CA PRO A 318 17.44 -20.47 7.56
C PRO A 318 16.00 -21.00 7.55
N THR A 319 15.52 -21.38 6.38
CA THR A 319 14.14 -21.86 6.16
C THR A 319 13.78 -23.05 7.04
N PHE A 320 14.70 -23.97 7.33
CA PHE A 320 14.45 -25.11 8.21
C PHE A 320 14.15 -24.72 9.67
N LEU A 321 14.76 -23.64 10.18
CA LEU A 321 14.42 -23.13 11.50
C LEU A 321 13.02 -22.51 11.48
N THR A 322 12.71 -21.76 10.43
CA THR A 322 11.40 -21.12 10.31
C THR A 322 10.25 -22.11 10.18
N SER A 323 10.48 -23.32 9.62
CA SER A 323 9.45 -24.36 9.55
C SER A 323 9.02 -24.89 10.92
N PHE A 324 9.92 -24.94 11.91
CA PHE A 324 9.58 -25.37 13.27
C PHE A 324 8.67 -24.38 14.01
N PHE A 325 8.69 -23.10 13.63
CA PHE A 325 7.91 -22.04 14.25
C PHE A 325 6.65 -21.66 13.44
N THR A 326 6.24 -22.49 12.47
CA THR A 326 5.05 -22.21 11.66
C THR A 326 3.79 -22.25 12.53
N MET A 327 3.16 -21.09 12.73
CA MET A 327 1.89 -21.00 13.44
C MET A 327 0.76 -21.46 12.50
N PRO A 328 -0.15 -22.35 12.94
CA PRO A 328 -1.25 -22.80 12.09
C PRO A 328 -2.15 -21.63 11.69
N LEU A 329 -2.57 -21.60 10.41
CA LEU A 329 -3.30 -20.46 9.87
C LEU A 329 -4.62 -20.15 10.60
N GLN A 330 -5.30 -21.19 11.12
CA GLN A 330 -6.52 -21.04 11.92
C GLN A 330 -6.31 -20.12 13.14
N TRP A 331 -5.15 -20.21 13.80
CA TRP A 331 -4.80 -19.39 14.94
C TRP A 331 -4.47 -17.96 14.53
N CYS A 332 -3.78 -17.78 13.40
CA CYS A 332 -3.56 -16.48 12.81
C CYS A 332 -4.89 -15.78 12.48
N ASN A 333 -5.85 -16.52 11.92
CA ASN A 333 -7.16 -15.98 11.58
C ASN A 333 -7.99 -15.63 12.82
N ILE A 334 -7.99 -16.47 13.87
CA ILE A 334 -8.61 -16.12 15.16
C ILE A 334 -7.98 -14.87 15.77
N PHE A 335 -6.65 -14.76 15.72
CA PHE A 335 -5.93 -13.59 16.20
C PHE A 335 -6.30 -12.32 15.41
N LEU A 336 -6.45 -12.41 14.09
CA LEU A 336 -6.94 -11.30 13.27
C LEU A 336 -8.39 -10.93 13.62
N VAL A 337 -9.27 -11.92 13.85
CA VAL A 337 -10.65 -11.67 14.32
C VAL A 337 -10.63 -10.97 15.68
N TRP A 338 -9.76 -11.40 16.59
CA TRP A 338 -9.55 -10.74 17.89
C TRP A 338 -9.12 -9.27 17.73
N MET A 339 -8.19 -8.99 16.81
CA MET A 339 -7.74 -7.62 16.53
C MET A 339 -8.86 -6.76 15.94
N HIS A 340 -9.69 -7.30 15.04
CA HIS A 340 -10.79 -6.58 14.41
C HIS A 340 -12.06 -6.48 15.25
N SER A 341 -12.14 -7.26 16.34
CA SER A 341 -13.32 -7.31 17.20
C SER A 341 -13.53 -5.98 17.91
N PRO A 342 -14.72 -5.36 17.76
CA PRO A 342 -15.03 -4.09 18.41
C PRO A 342 -15.20 -4.21 19.93
N PHE A 343 -15.40 -5.43 20.42
CA PHE A 343 -15.62 -5.73 21.84
C PHE A 343 -14.30 -5.80 22.60
N THR A 344 -13.34 -6.57 22.10
CA THR A 344 -12.04 -6.76 22.74
C THR A 344 -11.10 -5.61 22.47
N ARG A 345 -11.20 -4.93 21.32
CA ARG A 345 -10.28 -3.86 20.90
C ARG A 345 -8.82 -4.34 20.97
N GLY A 346 -8.57 -5.53 20.42
CA GLY A 346 -7.26 -6.16 20.42
C GLY A 346 -6.19 -5.27 19.77
N ASP A 347 -6.57 -4.52 18.73
CA ASP A 347 -5.72 -3.52 18.07
C ASP A 347 -5.17 -2.46 19.04
N ILE A 348 -6.01 -1.88 19.90
CA ILE A 348 -5.60 -0.85 20.86
C ILE A 348 -4.77 -1.46 22.00
N ALA A 349 -5.16 -2.63 22.49
CA ALA A 349 -4.43 -3.33 23.55
C ALA A 349 -3.02 -3.70 23.08
N LEU A 350 -2.91 -4.29 21.89
CA LEU A 350 -1.65 -4.68 21.29
C LEU A 350 -0.79 -3.45 20.97
N TYR A 351 -1.37 -2.38 20.45
CA TYR A 351 -0.66 -1.12 20.25
C TYR A 351 -0.12 -0.57 21.58
N SER A 352 -0.92 -0.59 22.65
CA SER A 352 -0.49 -0.11 23.96
C SER A 352 0.62 -0.96 24.59
N LEU A 353 0.70 -2.25 24.25
CA LEU A 353 1.77 -3.15 24.65
C LEU A 353 3.05 -2.93 23.83
N LEU A 354 2.93 -2.72 22.51
CA LEU A 354 4.08 -2.50 21.62
C LEU A 354 4.64 -1.08 21.70
N SER A 355 3.79 -0.07 21.95
CA SER A 355 4.19 1.34 21.93
C SER A 355 5.37 1.63 22.88
N PRO A 356 5.43 1.12 24.12
CA PRO A 356 6.59 1.31 25.00
C PRO A 356 7.89 0.67 24.49
N LEU A 357 7.81 -0.45 23.77
CA LEU A 357 8.97 -1.16 23.22
C LEU A 357 9.59 -0.41 22.03
N ILE A 358 8.73 0.18 21.19
CA ILE A 358 9.14 0.93 20.00
C ILE A 358 9.52 2.37 20.36
N SER A 359 8.92 2.90 21.43
CA SER A 359 9.04 4.29 21.86
C SER A 359 9.39 4.44 23.36
N PRO A 360 10.50 3.87 23.86
CA PRO A 360 11.15 4.45 25.03
C PRO A 360 11.78 5.81 24.67
N TYR A 361 12.02 6.06 23.37
CA TYR A 361 12.62 7.29 22.85
C TYR A 361 11.65 8.33 22.30
N ALA A 362 10.41 8.02 21.89
CA ALA A 362 9.56 9.09 21.29
C ALA A 362 9.13 10.16 22.30
N ASN A 363 9.11 9.87 23.61
CA ASN A 363 8.92 10.90 24.64
C ASN A 363 10.17 11.79 24.83
N ARG A 364 11.39 11.24 24.74
CA ARG A 364 12.64 12.05 24.74
C ARG A 364 12.85 12.79 23.44
N ILE A 365 12.49 12.18 22.31
CA ILE A 365 12.49 12.82 21.00
C ILE A 365 11.43 13.92 20.97
N HIS A 366 10.25 13.80 21.58
CA HIS A 366 9.27 14.89 21.64
C HIS A 366 9.83 16.16 22.31
N GLU A 367 10.52 16.02 23.43
CA GLU A 367 11.12 17.14 24.16
C GLU A 367 12.33 17.71 23.41
N ARG A 368 13.14 16.83 22.80
CA ARG A 368 14.31 17.18 21.99
C ARG A 368 13.96 17.70 20.60
N GLU A 369 12.87 17.26 19.98
CA GLU A 369 12.42 17.58 18.61
C GLU A 369 11.49 18.78 18.63
N ALA A 370 10.75 19.06 19.72
CA ALA A 370 10.10 20.37 19.88
C ALA A 370 11.14 21.49 20.06
N THR A 371 12.18 21.25 20.87
CA THR A 371 13.28 22.21 21.06
C THR A 371 14.19 22.30 19.83
N ILE A 372 14.58 21.15 19.25
CA ILE A 372 15.35 21.10 17.99
C ILE A 372 14.52 21.62 16.84
N ASN A 373 13.23 21.33 16.65
CA ASN A 373 12.48 21.87 15.51
C ASN A 373 12.35 23.37 15.57
N VAL A 374 12.22 24.00 16.75
CA VAL A 374 12.23 25.48 16.81
C VAL A 374 13.62 26.00 16.39
N GLU A 375 14.69 25.43 16.93
CA GLU A 375 16.05 25.89 16.67
C GLU A 375 16.59 25.52 15.27
N THR A 376 16.20 24.35 14.73
CA THR A 376 16.50 23.90 13.37
C THR A 376 15.53 24.48 12.36
N GLU A 377 14.29 24.79 12.69
CA GLU A 377 13.43 25.59 11.80
C GLU A 377 14.00 27.00 11.68
N GLU A 378 14.50 27.62 12.75
CA GLU A 378 15.23 28.88 12.67
C GLU A 378 16.54 28.75 11.86
N LYS A 379 17.40 27.77 12.16
CA LYS A 379 18.65 27.54 11.43
C LYS A 379 18.43 27.15 9.97
N THR A 380 17.44 26.32 9.65
CA THR A 380 17.08 25.95 8.27
C THR A 380 16.40 27.11 7.57
N ASN A 381 15.48 27.84 8.19
CA ASN A 381 14.92 29.04 7.59
C ASN A 381 16.01 30.09 7.32
N PHE A 382 17.02 30.20 8.19
CA PHE A 382 18.20 31.04 8.00
C PHE A 382 19.11 30.52 6.87
N LEU A 383 19.49 29.24 6.87
CA LEU A 383 20.29 28.61 5.82
C LEU A 383 19.60 28.64 4.46
N MET A 384 18.29 28.43 4.43
CA MET A 384 17.48 28.49 3.21
C MET A 384 17.34 29.94 2.73
N ARG A 385 17.20 30.92 3.63
CA ARG A 385 17.24 32.35 3.28
C ARG A 385 18.62 32.75 2.73
N ILE A 386 19.69 32.18 3.27
CA ILE A 386 21.06 32.33 2.78
C ILE A 386 21.23 31.69 1.39
N LEU A 387 20.83 30.43 1.21
CA LEU A 387 20.91 29.70 -0.07
C LEU A 387 20.08 30.34 -1.18
N VAL A 388 18.92 30.91 -0.83
CA VAL A 388 18.10 31.72 -1.73
C VAL A 388 18.80 33.04 -2.06
N SER A 389 19.39 33.73 -1.06
CA SER A 389 20.14 34.98 -1.31
C SER A 389 21.41 34.78 -2.15
N PHE A 390 22.06 33.61 -2.06
CA PHE A 390 23.21 33.23 -2.88
C PHE A 390 22.79 32.68 -4.26
N ARG A 391 21.48 32.63 -4.57
CA ARG A 391 20.93 32.16 -5.86
C ARG A 391 21.29 30.71 -6.22
N VAL A 392 21.83 29.94 -5.26
CA VAL A 392 22.25 28.53 -5.42
C VAL A 392 21.04 27.60 -5.53
N VAL A 393 19.94 27.92 -4.83
CA VAL A 393 18.69 27.17 -4.89
C VAL A 393 17.54 28.11 -5.25
N PRO A 394 16.87 27.93 -6.40
CA PRO A 394 15.69 28.72 -6.75
C PRO A 394 14.59 28.55 -5.69
N GLU A 395 13.87 29.62 -5.35
CA GLU A 395 12.81 29.63 -4.31
C GLU A 395 11.81 28.48 -4.43
N ARG A 396 11.54 28.02 -5.66
CA ARG A 396 10.65 26.89 -5.93
C ARG A 396 11.11 25.53 -5.34
N HIS A 397 12.41 25.33 -5.10
CA HIS A 397 12.97 24.07 -4.59
C HIS A 397 13.28 24.12 -3.10
N VAL A 398 13.07 25.26 -2.44
CA VAL A 398 13.30 25.44 -1.00
C VAL A 398 12.41 24.50 -0.17
N HIS A 399 11.15 24.40 -0.56
CA HIS A 399 10.19 23.49 0.05
C HIS A 399 10.59 22.02 -0.15
N LEU A 400 11.13 21.69 -1.34
CA LEU A 400 11.60 20.35 -1.65
C LEU A 400 12.80 19.98 -0.77
N ALA A 401 13.77 20.87 -0.60
CA ALA A 401 14.93 20.63 0.26
C ALA A 401 14.57 20.53 1.75
N LYS A 402 13.61 21.32 2.24
CA LYS A 402 13.09 21.21 3.62
C LYS A 402 12.38 19.86 3.84
N ASP A 403 11.56 19.44 2.88
CA ASP A 403 10.91 18.13 2.89
C ASP A 403 11.92 16.98 2.78
N LEU A 404 12.97 17.12 1.97
CA LEU A 404 14.04 16.14 1.78
C LEU A 404 14.86 15.97 3.07
N TRP A 405 15.16 17.07 3.76
CA TRP A 405 15.90 17.07 5.03
C TRP A 405 15.10 16.44 6.16
N SER A 406 13.80 16.75 6.27
CA SER A 406 12.91 16.14 7.27
C SER A 406 12.70 14.63 7.07
N GLN A 407 13.01 14.11 5.88
CA GLN A 407 12.94 12.68 5.54
C GLN A 407 14.32 12.03 5.42
N GLY A 408 15.37 12.63 6.01
CA GLY A 408 16.72 12.06 6.05
C GLY A 408 16.80 10.55 6.33
N PRO A 409 16.03 9.99 7.28
CA PRO A 409 16.03 8.55 7.53
C PRO A 409 15.41 7.72 6.40
N ALA A 410 14.46 8.27 5.63
CA ALA A 410 13.88 7.62 4.46
C ALA A 410 14.88 7.56 3.29
N LEU A 411 15.77 8.56 3.18
CA LEU A 411 16.87 8.59 2.21
C LEU A 411 17.96 7.56 2.53
N PHE A 412 18.10 7.15 3.80
CA PHE A 412 18.93 5.99 4.15
C PHE A 412 18.46 4.72 3.45
N GLY A 413 17.17 4.64 3.09
CA GLY A 413 16.64 3.59 2.23
C GLY A 413 17.31 3.47 0.86
N LEU A 414 17.89 4.57 0.34
CA LEU A 414 18.61 4.57 -0.92
C LEU A 414 19.91 3.75 -0.85
N PHE A 415 20.45 3.51 0.34
CA PHE A 415 21.57 2.57 0.52
C PHE A 415 21.20 1.16 0.02
N PHE A 416 19.95 0.72 0.21
CA PHE A 416 19.48 -0.58 -0.27
C PHE A 416 19.46 -0.69 -1.80
N MET A 417 19.53 0.43 -2.53
CA MET A 417 19.66 0.44 -3.99
C MET A 417 20.98 -0.19 -4.44
N PHE A 418 22.04 -0.09 -3.63
CA PHE A 418 23.35 -0.66 -3.95
C PHE A 418 23.53 -2.09 -3.43
N THR A 419 22.48 -2.66 -2.81
CA THR A 419 22.55 -4.00 -2.23
C THR A 419 21.99 -5.08 -3.16
N PRO A 420 22.41 -6.35 -3.01
CA PRO A 420 21.87 -7.47 -3.78
C PRO A 420 20.35 -7.61 -3.63
N GLY A 421 19.68 -8.16 -4.65
CA GLY A 421 18.21 -8.18 -4.75
C GLY A 421 17.46 -8.75 -3.54
N PHE A 422 18.03 -9.75 -2.85
CA PHE A 422 17.42 -10.31 -1.63
C PHE A 422 17.44 -9.33 -0.44
N VAL A 423 18.52 -8.54 -0.30
CA VAL A 423 18.64 -7.48 0.71
C VAL A 423 17.74 -6.31 0.35
N ALA A 424 17.75 -5.90 -0.93
CA ALA A 424 16.88 -4.83 -1.44
C ALA A 424 15.39 -5.15 -1.23
N SER A 425 14.98 -6.41 -1.40
CA SER A 425 13.62 -6.88 -1.13
C SER A 425 13.20 -6.65 0.34
N ARG A 426 14.08 -6.96 1.30
CA ARG A 426 13.78 -6.71 2.73
C ARG A 426 13.88 -5.23 3.10
N GLY A 427 14.84 -4.51 2.51
CA GLY A 427 14.96 -3.06 2.60
C GLY A 427 13.69 -2.35 2.12
N CYS A 428 13.04 -2.87 1.07
CA CYS A 428 11.75 -2.37 0.59
C CYS A 428 10.65 -2.49 1.64
N SER A 429 10.54 -3.62 2.34
CA SER A 429 9.55 -3.76 3.44
C SER A 429 9.85 -2.80 4.58
N LEU A 430 11.12 -2.64 4.95
CA LEU A 430 11.53 -1.75 6.03
C LEU A 430 11.25 -0.27 5.69
N MET A 431 11.57 0.16 4.48
CA MET A 431 11.39 1.54 4.04
C MET A 431 9.94 1.84 3.68
N GLY A 432 9.23 0.89 3.06
CA GLY A 432 7.83 1.04 2.66
C GLY A 432 6.82 0.88 3.80
N PHE A 433 7.14 0.12 4.85
CA PHE A 433 6.21 -0.14 5.95
C PHE A 433 6.79 0.20 7.33
N GLY A 434 8.04 -0.17 7.59
CA GLY A 434 8.68 0.05 8.89
C GLY A 434 8.87 1.53 9.23
N PHE A 435 9.48 2.31 8.32
CA PHE A 435 9.69 3.74 8.51
C PHE A 435 8.37 4.53 8.63
N PRO A 436 7.39 4.36 7.73
CA PRO A 436 6.05 4.93 7.88
C PRO A 436 5.36 4.54 9.20
N ALA A 437 5.48 3.29 9.65
CA ALA A 437 4.94 2.87 10.94
C ALA A 437 5.59 3.62 12.11
N TYR A 438 6.91 3.81 12.08
CA TYR A 438 7.63 4.59 13.07
C TYR A 438 7.17 6.06 13.10
N VAL A 439 7.11 6.74 11.95
CA VAL A 439 6.68 8.13 11.89
C VAL A 439 5.21 8.30 12.30
N THR A 440 4.35 7.35 11.94
CA THR A 440 2.92 7.40 12.30
C THR A 440 2.65 7.21 13.78
N ILE A 441 3.51 6.45 14.50
CA ILE A 441 3.48 6.40 15.98
C ILE A 441 3.72 7.80 16.56
N GLY A 442 4.69 8.55 16.04
CA GLY A 442 4.93 9.94 16.44
C GLY A 442 3.76 10.88 16.12
N VAL A 443 3.14 10.72 14.94
CA VAL A 443 1.95 11.50 14.59
C VAL A 443 0.76 11.23 15.52
N LEU A 444 0.60 9.98 15.97
CA LEU A 444 -0.43 9.58 16.91
C LEU A 444 -0.18 10.12 18.32
N SER A 445 1.07 10.20 18.78
CA SER A 445 1.40 10.75 20.11
C SER A 445 1.14 12.26 20.19
N GLU A 446 1.49 13.00 19.14
CA GLU A 446 1.25 14.45 19.02
C GLU A 446 -0.23 14.82 18.77
N LYS A 447 -1.09 13.82 18.54
CA LYS A 447 -2.50 14.02 18.16
C LYS A 447 -2.70 14.96 16.96
N ARG A 448 -1.76 14.99 16.01
CA ARG A 448 -1.87 15.83 14.78
C ARG A 448 -2.88 15.24 13.79
N THR A 449 -4.15 15.48 14.07
CA THR A 449 -5.31 14.94 13.33
C THR A 449 -5.27 15.23 11.82
N ARG A 450 -4.71 16.36 11.38
CA ARG A 450 -4.58 16.69 9.95
C ARG A 450 -3.73 15.68 9.17
N ARG A 451 -2.72 15.06 9.81
CA ARG A 451 -1.83 14.06 9.19
C ARG A 451 -2.41 12.65 9.16
N TYR A 452 -3.47 12.38 9.92
CA TYR A 452 -4.05 11.03 10.00
C TYR A 452 -4.63 10.55 8.66
N GLU A 453 -5.28 11.45 7.93
CA GLU A 453 -5.89 11.12 6.64
C GLU A 453 -4.82 10.79 5.60
N TRP A 454 -3.74 11.56 5.56
CA TRP A 454 -2.63 11.35 4.62
C TRP A 454 -1.93 10.01 4.85
N TRP A 455 -1.57 9.70 6.10
CA TRP A 455 -0.96 8.42 6.45
C TRP A 455 -1.89 7.22 6.24
N LEU A 456 -3.19 7.40 6.46
CA LEU A 456 -4.17 6.35 6.21
C LEU A 456 -4.34 6.09 4.71
N ALA A 457 -4.31 7.14 3.88
CA ALA A 457 -4.29 7.01 2.43
C ALA A 457 -2.99 6.34 1.94
N TYR A 458 -1.85 6.71 2.54
CA TYR A 458 -0.55 6.07 2.30
C TYR A 458 -0.63 4.57 2.54
N PHE A 459 -0.97 4.11 3.75
CA PHE A 459 -1.02 2.67 4.04
C PHE A 459 -2.01 1.92 3.14
N SER A 460 -3.16 2.53 2.83
CA SER A 460 -4.15 1.92 1.93
C SER A 460 -3.55 1.63 0.54
N ILE A 461 -2.73 2.55 0.01
CA ILE A 461 -2.14 2.42 -1.32
C ILE A 461 -0.86 1.63 -1.31
N ALA A 462 0.02 1.87 -0.34
CA ALA A 462 1.26 1.14 -0.19
C ALA A 462 0.98 -0.36 -0.09
N VAL A 463 -0.02 -0.78 0.68
CA VAL A 463 -0.40 -2.20 0.78
C VAL A 463 -1.04 -2.70 -0.51
N THR A 464 -1.92 -1.91 -1.15
CA THR A 464 -2.51 -2.32 -2.45
C THR A 464 -1.43 -2.49 -3.53
N ALA A 465 -0.51 -1.54 -3.62
CA ALA A 465 0.61 -1.53 -4.55
C ALA A 465 1.58 -2.68 -4.24
N ASP A 466 1.88 -2.95 -2.97
CA ASP A 466 2.73 -4.05 -2.56
C ASP A 466 2.16 -5.41 -2.95
N TYR A 467 0.86 -5.64 -2.73
CA TYR A 467 0.18 -6.86 -3.15
C TYR A 467 0.16 -7.00 -4.68
N PHE A 468 -0.10 -5.92 -5.39
CA PHE A 468 -0.08 -5.92 -6.86
C PHE A 468 1.31 -6.21 -7.42
N ILE A 469 2.35 -5.54 -6.90
CA ILE A 469 3.73 -5.76 -7.30
C ILE A 469 4.19 -7.17 -6.91
N THR A 470 3.80 -7.68 -5.74
CA THR A 470 4.16 -9.05 -5.33
C THR A 470 3.47 -10.10 -6.21
N ALA A 471 2.22 -9.86 -6.63
CA ALA A 471 1.53 -10.71 -7.58
C ALA A 471 2.25 -10.75 -8.94
N ILE A 472 2.68 -9.60 -9.45
CA ILE A 472 3.49 -9.51 -10.69
C ILE A 472 4.88 -10.14 -10.49
N GLY A 473 5.47 -9.94 -9.31
CA GLY A 473 6.79 -10.44 -8.94
C GLY A 473 6.86 -11.96 -8.87
N ARG A 474 5.73 -12.67 -8.80
CA ARG A 474 5.71 -14.12 -8.97
C ARG A 474 6.22 -14.55 -10.35
N GLU A 475 5.91 -13.76 -11.39
CA GLU A 475 6.28 -14.04 -12.78
C GLU A 475 7.54 -13.29 -13.23
N ILE A 476 7.74 -12.06 -12.74
CA ILE A 476 8.82 -11.15 -13.17
C ILE A 476 9.89 -10.96 -12.07
N GLY A 477 9.81 -11.68 -10.94
CA GLY A 477 10.72 -11.48 -9.80
C GLY A 477 12.16 -11.96 -10.03
N TRP A 478 12.42 -12.71 -11.10
CA TRP A 478 13.76 -13.10 -11.54
C TRP A 478 14.54 -11.95 -12.17
N LEU A 479 13.83 -10.88 -12.53
CA LEU A 479 14.37 -9.74 -13.22
C LEU A 479 15.29 -8.92 -12.30
N PRO A 480 16.55 -8.66 -12.69
CA PRO A 480 17.41 -7.79 -11.90
C PRO A 480 16.79 -6.39 -11.81
N LEU A 481 16.98 -5.73 -10.66
CA LEU A 481 16.42 -4.42 -10.33
C LEU A 481 14.90 -4.36 -10.08
N PHE A 482 14.16 -5.48 -10.17
CA PHE A 482 12.73 -5.50 -9.85
C PHE A 482 12.43 -4.95 -8.45
N TYR A 483 13.19 -5.40 -7.44
CA TYR A 483 13.05 -4.95 -6.07
C TYR A 483 13.52 -3.51 -5.86
N HIS A 484 14.44 -3.02 -6.68
CA HIS A 484 14.92 -1.64 -6.66
C HIS A 484 13.86 -0.67 -7.20
N VAL A 485 13.16 -1.04 -8.27
CA VAL A 485 12.00 -0.29 -8.77
C VAL A 485 10.88 -0.30 -7.74
N LYS A 486 10.61 -1.45 -7.11
CA LYS A 486 9.64 -1.56 -6.01
C LYS A 486 9.99 -0.60 -4.85
N LEU A 487 11.26 -0.56 -4.45
CA LEU A 487 11.75 0.34 -3.40
C LEU A 487 11.55 1.82 -3.79
N LEU A 488 11.93 2.22 -5.00
CA LEU A 488 11.73 3.57 -5.50
C LEU A 488 10.25 3.97 -5.55
N MET A 489 9.37 3.06 -5.97
CA MET A 489 7.92 3.29 -5.98
C MET A 489 7.38 3.50 -4.56
N MET A 490 7.80 2.67 -3.59
CA MET A 490 7.42 2.84 -2.19
C MET A 490 7.94 4.15 -1.61
N MET A 491 9.19 4.52 -1.94
CA MET A 491 9.77 5.81 -1.55
C MET A 491 8.98 6.98 -2.14
N TRP A 492 8.60 6.91 -3.41
CA TRP A 492 7.81 7.97 -4.05
C TRP A 492 6.42 8.13 -3.41
N LEU A 493 5.78 7.03 -2.99
CA LEU A 493 4.48 7.06 -2.30
C LEU A 493 4.54 7.77 -0.94
N GLN A 494 5.64 7.63 -0.19
CA GLN A 494 5.80 8.23 1.14
C GLN A 494 6.20 9.71 1.11
N PHE A 495 6.73 10.23 -0.01
CA PHE A 495 7.21 11.61 -0.06
C PHE A 495 6.03 12.62 0.02
N PRO A 496 5.93 13.44 1.08
CA PRO A 496 4.89 14.46 1.27
C PRO A 496 4.88 15.51 0.17
N TYR A 497 6.04 15.84 -0.41
CA TYR A 497 6.15 16.79 -1.53
C TYR A 497 5.36 16.33 -2.76
N PHE A 498 5.50 15.06 -3.14
CA PHE A 498 4.80 14.51 -4.31
C PHE A 498 3.34 14.19 -4.04
N GLN A 499 2.97 13.97 -2.77
CA GLN A 499 1.64 13.51 -2.37
C GLN A 499 1.20 12.27 -3.20
N GLY A 500 2.16 11.41 -3.57
CA GLY A 500 1.94 10.34 -4.55
C GLY A 500 0.81 9.40 -4.13
N ALA A 501 0.81 8.98 -2.86
CA ALA A 501 -0.28 8.21 -2.29
C ALA A 501 -1.62 8.95 -2.36
N GLU A 502 -1.72 10.21 -1.91
CA GLU A 502 -3.01 10.90 -1.94
C GLU A 502 -3.55 11.09 -3.37
N ARG A 503 -2.68 11.38 -4.34
CA ARG A 503 -3.06 11.49 -5.76
C ARG A 503 -3.60 10.18 -6.31
N ILE A 504 -2.90 9.07 -6.06
CA ILE A 504 -3.35 7.73 -6.47
C ILE A 504 -4.65 7.36 -5.75
N PHE A 505 -4.79 7.73 -4.47
CA PHE A 505 -6.00 7.47 -3.69
C PHE A 505 -7.19 8.14 -4.34
N ASN A 506 -7.02 9.41 -4.69
CA ASN A 506 -8.05 10.18 -5.34
C ASN A 506 -8.36 9.63 -6.73
N ALA A 507 -7.35 9.27 -7.53
CA ALA A 507 -7.56 8.70 -8.85
C ALA A 507 -8.35 7.37 -8.80
N ILE A 508 -7.88 6.41 -8.00
CA ILE A 508 -8.47 5.06 -7.94
C ILE A 508 -9.85 5.09 -7.28
N PHE A 509 -9.99 5.80 -6.15
CA PHE A 509 -11.22 5.76 -5.38
C PHE A 509 -12.23 6.84 -5.77
N SER A 510 -11.88 7.85 -6.59
CA SER A 510 -12.84 8.85 -7.11
C SER A 510 -14.02 8.23 -7.86
N SER A 511 -13.80 7.16 -8.61
CA SER A 511 -14.84 6.40 -9.32
C SER A 511 -15.80 5.70 -8.35
N VAL A 512 -15.31 5.22 -7.21
CA VAL A 512 -16.12 4.66 -6.11
C VAL A 512 -16.83 5.76 -5.31
N PHE A 513 -16.35 7.01 -5.40
CA PHE A 513 -16.91 8.19 -4.75
C PHE A 513 -17.97 8.93 -5.57
N ILE A 514 -18.49 8.38 -6.68
CA ILE A 514 -19.60 9.00 -7.43
C ILE A 514 -20.78 9.21 -6.46
N VAL A 515 -20.97 10.47 -6.08
CA VAL A 515 -22.13 10.95 -5.35
C VAL A 515 -23.22 11.06 -6.42
N PRO A 516 -24.38 10.39 -6.29
CA PRO A 516 -25.51 10.72 -7.12
C PRO A 516 -25.83 12.18 -6.84
N GLU A 517 -25.65 13.05 -7.83
CA GLU A 517 -26.18 14.41 -7.76
C GLU A 517 -27.69 14.27 -7.58
N CYS A 518 -28.18 14.64 -6.39
CA CYS A 518 -29.60 14.86 -6.23
C CYS A 518 -29.96 15.98 -7.21
N LYS A 519 -30.72 15.65 -8.25
CA LYS A 519 -31.47 16.64 -9.00
C LYS A 519 -32.33 17.39 -7.99
N GLU A 520 -32.04 18.67 -7.80
CA GLU A 520 -33.01 19.59 -7.24
C GLU A 520 -34.11 19.75 -8.30
N GLU A 521 -35.30 19.24 -7.99
CA GLU A 521 -36.54 19.54 -8.73
C GLU A 521 -37.07 20.91 -8.37
#